data_AF-A0A969ED24-F1
#
_entry.id   AF-A0A969ED24-F1
#
_cell.length_a   1.000
_cell.length_b   1.000
_cell.length_c   1.000
_cell.angle_alpha   90.00
_cell.angle_beta   90.00
_cell.angle_gamma   90.00
#
_symmetry.space_group_name_H-M   'P 1'
#
loop_
_entity.id
_entity.type
_entity.pdbx_description
1 polymer ?
#
loop_
_entity_poly.entity_id
_entity_poly.type
_entity_poly.pdbx_seq_one_letter_code
_entity_poly.pdbx_strand_id
1 'polypeptide(L)' 'MVSTPEIAASLPPQIRKEIGIQAQSRSIPITRIARENQVSRKLVYGQEGMVAQA' A
#
# COMPACT_ATOMS: atom_id res chain seq x y z
N MET A 1 -17.98 9.63 2.36
CA MET A 1 -16.66 9.45 1.72
C MET A 1 -15.61 9.59 2.81
N VAL A 2 -15.18 8.50 3.44
CA VAL A 2 -14.13 8.54 4.46
C VAL A 2 -12.80 8.69 3.74
N SER A 3 -12.13 9.81 3.99
CA SER A 3 -10.77 10.06 3.57
C SER A 3 -9.87 9.00 4.20
N THR A 4 -9.08 8.34 3.36
CA THR A 4 -8.22 7.18 3.68
C THR A 4 -6.81 7.43 4.27
N PRO A 5 -6.40 8.61 4.79
CA PRO A 5 -5.09 8.69 5.43
C PRO A 5 -5.04 7.95 6.77
N GLU A 6 -6.16 7.81 7.48
CA GLU A 6 -6.20 7.22 8.82
C GLU A 6 -5.92 5.70 8.80
N ILE A 7 -6.48 4.97 7.84
CA ILE A 7 -6.24 3.51 7.69
C ILE A 7 -4.77 3.24 7.34
N ALA A 8 -4.16 4.09 6.51
CA ALA A 8 -2.72 3.98 6.23
C ALA A 8 -1.93 4.13 7.52
N ALA A 9 -2.23 5.14 8.33
CA ALA A 9 -1.58 5.43 9.60
C ALA A 9 -1.80 4.35 10.69
N SER A 10 -2.88 3.57 10.61
CA SER A 10 -3.16 2.45 11.53
C SER A 10 -2.41 1.16 11.19
N LEU A 11 -1.92 1.00 9.95
CA LEU A 11 -1.19 -0.22 9.59
C LEU A 11 0.21 -0.25 10.22
N PRO A 12 0.65 -1.41 10.75
CA PRO A 12 2.01 -1.61 11.18
C PRO A 12 3.02 -1.19 10.09
N PRO A 13 4.14 -0.53 10.45
CA PRO A 13 5.16 -0.11 9.48
C PRO A 13 5.68 -1.25 8.60
N GLN A 14 5.75 -2.47 9.15
CA GLN A 14 6.15 -3.67 8.41
C GLN A 14 5.18 -4.00 7.26
N ILE A 15 3.87 -3.94 7.52
CA ILE A 15 2.84 -4.21 6.51
C ILE A 15 2.87 -3.15 5.41
N ARG A 16 3.09 -1.88 5.75
CA ARG A 16 3.23 -0.81 4.74
C ARG A 16 4.42 -1.04 3.83
N LYS A 17 5.55 -1.46 4.40
CA LYS A 17 6.77 -1.78 3.65
C LYS A 17 6.55 -2.97 2.72
N GLU A 18 5.92 -4.03 3.21
CA GLU A 18 5.57 -5.20 2.39
C GLU A 18 4.62 -4.83 1.23
N ILE A 19 3.61 -4.00 1.48
CA ILE A 19 2.71 -3.49 0.43
C ILE A 19 3.48 -2.74 -0.66
N GLY A 20 4.40 -1.84 -0.27
CA GLY A 20 5.22 -1.09 -1.23
C GLY A 20 6.22 -1.97 -1.99
N ILE A 21 6.78 -3.01 -1.37
CA ILE A 21 7.63 -3.98 -2.08
C ILE A 21 6.81 -4.78 -3.09
N GLN A 22 5.63 -5.27 -2.68
CA GLN A 22 4.76 -6.06 -3.55
C GLN A 22 4.26 -5.27 -4.75
N ALA A 23 3.90 -4.01 -4.54
CA ALA A 23 3.45 -3.18 -5.64
C ALA A 23 4.63 -2.77 -6.56
N GLN A 24 5.84 -2.56 -6.03
CA GLN A 24 7.03 -2.17 -6.81
C GLN A 24 7.52 -3.35 -7.65
N SER A 25 7.41 -4.56 -7.10
CA SER A 25 7.66 -5.81 -7.81
C SER A 25 6.79 -5.96 -9.06
N ARG A 26 5.62 -5.28 -9.13
CA ARG A 26 4.64 -5.34 -10.24
C ARG A 26 4.16 -6.75 -10.61
N SER A 27 4.56 -7.77 -9.84
CA SER A 27 4.18 -9.16 -10.05
C SER A 27 2.74 -9.44 -9.60
N ILE A 28 2.23 -8.63 -8.66
CA ILE A 28 0.85 -8.72 -8.18
C ILE A 28 0.11 -7.44 -8.59
N PRO A 29 -1.09 -7.55 -9.19
CA PRO A 29 -1.89 -6.37 -9.50
C PRO A 29 -2.21 -5.56 -8.24
N ILE A 30 -2.10 -4.24 -8.31
CA ILE A 30 -2.38 -3.33 -7.19
C ILE A 30 -3.79 -3.55 -6.60
N THR A 31 -4.77 -3.89 -7.43
CA THR A 31 -6.13 -4.24 -6.98
C THR A 31 -6.16 -5.46 -6.07
N ARG A 32 -5.30 -6.45 -6.32
CA ARG A 32 -5.18 -7.66 -5.51
C ARG A 32 -4.45 -7.37 -4.20
N ILE A 33 -3.33 -6.64 -4.25
CA ILE A 33 -2.59 -6.18 -3.05
C ILE A 33 -3.53 -5.38 -2.13
N ALA A 34 -4.31 -4.46 -2.71
CA ALA A 34 -5.28 -3.66 -1.97
C ALA A 34 -6.34 -4.52 -1.28
N ARG A 35 -6.86 -5.55 -1.97
CA ARG A 35 -7.86 -6.46 -1.41
C ARG A 35 -7.28 -7.33 -0.29
N GLU A 36 -6.12 -7.92 -0.50
CA GLU A 36 -5.46 -8.81 0.47
C GLU A 36 -5.11 -8.09 1.77
N ASN A 37 -4.73 -6.81 1.67
CA ASN A 37 -4.39 -5.98 2.83
C ASN A 37 -5.56 -5.13 3.36
N GLN A 38 -6.77 -5.29 2.80
CA GLN A 38 -7.96 -4.48 3.14
C GLN A 38 -7.72 -2.95 3.08
N VAL A 39 -6.90 -2.51 2.13
CA VAL A 39 -6.54 -1.11 1.92
C VAL A 39 -7.10 -0.55 0.63
N SER A 40 -7.14 0.78 0.52
CA SER A 40 -7.44 1.43 -0.76
C SER A 40 -6.26 1.35 -1.73
N ARG A 41 -6.55 1.21 -3.04
CA ARG A 41 -5.55 1.28 -4.10
C ARG A 41 -4.68 2.54 -4.04
N LYS A 42 -5.26 3.69 -3.65
CA LYS A 42 -4.51 4.96 -3.46
C LYS A 42 -3.39 4.84 -2.42
N LEU A 43 -3.61 4.08 -1.35
CA LEU A 43 -2.59 3.83 -0.33
C LEU A 43 -1.46 3.01 -0.93
N VAL A 44 -1.78 1.95 -1.66
CA VAL A 44 -0.79 1.12 -2.34
C VAL A 44 0.09 1.95 -3.28
N TYR A 45 -0.52 2.80 -4.12
CA TYR A 45 0.22 3.76 -4.96
C TYR A 45 1.07 4.76 -4.16
N GLY A 46 0.64 5.15 -2.96
CA GLY A 46 1.44 6.00 -2.09
C GLY A 46 2.67 5.28 -1.52
N GLN A 47 2.53 4.01 -1.15
CA GLN A 47 3.63 3.19 -0.64
C GLN A 47 4.63 2.84 -1.73
N GLU A 48 4.19 2.63 -2.96
CA GLU A 48 5.07 2.51 -4.14
C GLU A 48 6.07 3.67 -4.23
N GLY A 49 5.57 4.89 -4.11
CA GLY A 49 6.40 6.10 -4.18
C GLY A 49 7.35 6.24 -2.99
N MET A 50 6.95 5.76 -1.80
CA MET A 50 7.83 5.78 -0.62
C MET A 50 8.97 4.75 -0.73
N VAL A 51 8.72 3.56 -1.28
CA VAL A 51 9.76 2.54 -1.47
C VAL A 51 10.71 2.91 -2.60
N ALA A 52 10.26 3.64 -3.62
CA ALA A 52 11.12 4.12 -4.70
C ALA A 52 12.08 5.26 -4.27
N GLN A 53 11.89 5.86 -3.10
CA GLN A 53 12.71 6.98 -2.59
C GLN A 53 13.64 6.59 -1.42
N ALA A 54 13.67 5.30 -1.04
CA ALA A 54 14.47 4.79 0.09
C ALA A 54 15.77 4.12 -0.37
#